data_AF-A0A961K3M8-F1
#
_entry.id   AF-A0A961K3M8-F1
#
_cell.length_a   1.000
_cell.length_b   1.000
_cell.length_c   1.000
_cell.angle_alpha   90.00
_cell.angle_beta   90.00
_cell.angle_gamma   90.00
#
_symmetry.space_group_name_H-M   'P 1'
#
loop_
_entity.id
_entity.type
_entity.pdbx_description
1 polymer ?
#
loop_
_entity_poly.entity_id
_entity_poly.type
_entity_poly.pdbx_seq_one_letter_code
_entity_poly.pdbx_strand_id
1 'polypeptide(L)'
;MGLAPLTLHLFVVVFAMMSTVTPPVALAAFAAAPIANANPIRTGFEAARIALAGFLIPFVFVYHPAVLYKLQVLFQWFGEEAVSSRAMIDITTVSWGDLGWIVVAFTLAMWLVASALAGFDRARLGTAERVARGIVGLVALTPQMGLAVPAAAIGILLIFREWAAHRLTARATP
;
A
#
# COMPACT_ATOMS: atom_id res chain seq x y z
N MET A 1 9.40 25.95 0.08
CA MET A 1 9.79 24.53 -0.01
C MET A 1 9.71 23.95 1.39
N GLY A 2 8.52 23.48 1.80
CA GLY A 2 8.14 23.35 3.22
C GLY A 2 7.32 22.10 3.48
N LEU A 3 7.96 20.93 3.42
CA LEU A 3 7.43 19.71 4.03
C LEU A 3 7.88 19.68 5.49
N ALA A 4 7.01 19.20 6.38
CA ALA A 4 7.38 19.05 7.78
C ALA A 4 8.60 18.12 7.90
N PRO A 5 9.62 18.45 8.72
CA PRO A 5 10.81 17.61 8.87
C PRO A 5 10.46 16.16 9.21
N LEU A 6 9.45 15.93 10.04
CA LEU A 6 9.00 14.58 10.40
C LEU A 6 8.59 13.74 9.18
N THR A 7 7.81 14.31 8.25
CA THR A 7 7.42 13.65 7.00
C THR A 7 8.63 13.25 6.17
N LEU A 8 9.64 14.13 6.08
CA LEU A 8 10.86 13.85 5.32
C LEU A 8 11.68 12.72 5.96
N HIS A 9 11.86 12.73 7.28
CA HIS A 9 12.59 11.67 7.98
C HIS A 9 11.88 10.31 7.83
N LEU A 10 10.57 10.25 8.02
CA LEU A 10 9.80 9.02 7.85
C LEU A 10 9.79 8.52 6.39
N PHE A 11 9.74 9.44 5.42
CA PHE A 11 9.89 9.11 4.01
C PHE A 11 11.22 8.38 3.76
N VAL A 12 12.34 8.96 4.21
CA VAL A 12 13.67 8.38 4.01
C VAL A 12 13.82 7.05 4.77
N VAL A 13 13.32 6.96 6.00
CA VAL A 13 13.38 5.74 6.82
C VAL A 13 12.62 4.58 6.15
N VAL A 14 11.38 4.81 5.71
CA VAL A 14 10.59 3.77 5.04
C VAL A 14 11.22 3.39 3.69
N PHE A 15 11.70 4.37 2.93
CA PHE A 15 12.37 4.10 1.67
C PHE A 15 13.67 3.29 1.85
N ALA A 16 14.47 3.61 2.88
CA ALA A 16 15.67 2.86 3.23
C ALA A 16 15.33 1.42 3.62
N MET A 17 14.28 1.19 4.42
CA MET A 17 13.82 -0.15 4.76
C MET A 17 13.41 -0.96 3.52
N MET A 18 12.66 -0.33 2.60
CA MET A 18 12.22 -0.98 1.35
C MET A 18 13.38 -1.30 0.40
N SER A 19 14.47 -0.53 0.43
CA SER A 19 15.65 -0.77 -0.41
C SER A 19 16.30 -2.15 -0.17
N THR A 20 16.17 -2.68 1.05
CA THR A 20 16.73 -3.98 1.45
C THR A 20 16.08 -5.18 0.76
N VAL A 21 14.92 -4.97 0.10
CA VAL A 21 14.19 -6.04 -0.58
C VAL A 21 14.71 -6.30 -2.01
N THR A 22 15.63 -5.46 -2.50
CA THR A 22 16.18 -5.59 -3.86
C THR A 22 17.31 -6.63 -3.94
N PRO A 23 17.33 -7.53 -4.94
CA PRO A 23 18.49 -8.39 -5.20
C PRO A 23 19.71 -7.53 -5.59
N PRO A 24 20.93 -7.82 -5.08
CA PRO A 24 21.36 -9.02 -4.32
C PRO A 24 21.26 -8.90 -2.79
N VAL A 25 20.65 -7.84 -2.24
CA VAL A 25 20.66 -7.52 -0.80
C VAL A 25 19.45 -8.10 -0.05
N ALA A 26 18.54 -8.80 -0.74
CA ALA A 26 17.32 -9.42 -0.18
C ALA A 26 17.60 -10.59 0.78
N LEU A 27 18.25 -10.32 1.92
CA LEU A 27 18.76 -11.29 2.88
C LEU A 27 17.67 -12.25 3.37
N ALA A 28 16.47 -11.73 3.68
CA ALA A 28 15.34 -12.56 4.13
C ALA A 28 14.89 -13.56 3.06
N ALA A 29 14.78 -13.12 1.80
CA ALA A 29 14.39 -13.99 0.69
C ALA A 29 15.49 -15.04 0.39
N PHE A 30 16.75 -14.65 0.50
CA PHE A 30 17.88 -15.56 0.28
C PHE A 30 18.03 -16.61 1.39
N ALA A 31 17.71 -16.24 2.64
CA ALA A 31 17.66 -17.20 3.75
C ALA A 31 16.47 -18.18 3.63
N ALA A 32 15.33 -17.71 3.11
CA ALA A 32 14.15 -18.55 2.91
C ALA A 32 14.25 -19.51 1.71
N ALA A 33 15.01 -19.14 0.66
CA ALA A 33 15.07 -19.92 -0.58
C ALA A 33 15.59 -21.37 -0.42
N PRO A 34 16.66 -21.66 0.35
CA PRO A 34 17.09 -23.03 0.63
C PRO A 34 16.06 -23.87 1.37
N ILE A 35 15.26 -23.25 2.26
CA ILE A 35 14.20 -23.94 3.01
C ILE A 35 13.08 -24.38 2.06
N ALA A 36 12.78 -23.57 1.04
CA ALA A 36 11.78 -23.85 0.02
C ALA A 36 12.35 -24.61 -1.21
N ASN A 37 13.62 -25.02 -1.18
CA ASN A 37 14.34 -25.65 -2.29
C ASN A 37 14.25 -24.84 -3.62
N ALA A 38 14.31 -23.51 -3.51
CA ALA A 38 14.20 -22.57 -4.62
C ALA A 38 15.54 -21.86 -4.89
N ASN A 39 15.70 -21.32 -6.11
CA ASN A 39 16.87 -20.51 -6.44
C ASN A 39 16.82 -19.15 -5.69
N PRO A 40 17.85 -18.78 -4.89
CA PRO A 40 17.84 -17.54 -4.11
C PRO A 40 17.67 -16.28 -4.94
N ILE A 41 18.37 -16.17 -6.07
CA ILE A 41 18.29 -15.00 -6.95
C ILE A 41 16.88 -14.84 -7.52
N ARG A 42 16.29 -15.93 -8.04
CA ARG A 42 14.92 -15.90 -8.58
C ARG A 42 13.90 -15.54 -7.49
N THR A 43 14.05 -16.11 -6.29
CA THR A 43 13.19 -15.82 -5.14
C THR A 43 13.28 -14.34 -4.75
N GLY A 44 14.48 -13.76 -4.76
CA GLY A 44 14.69 -12.33 -4.50
C GLY A 44 14.00 -11.44 -5.54
N PHE A 45 14.07 -11.77 -6.83
CA PHE A 45 13.36 -11.01 -7.87
C PHE A 45 11.83 -11.05 -7.71
N GLU A 46 11.29 -12.23 -7.38
CA GLU A 46 9.86 -12.37 -7.12
C GLU A 46 9.43 -11.61 -5.86
N ALA A 47 10.22 -11.67 -4.79
CA ALA A 47 9.99 -10.89 -3.58
C ALA A 47 10.02 -9.37 -3.86
N ALA A 48 11.03 -8.89 -4.60
CA ALA A 48 11.13 -7.49 -4.98
C ALA A 48 9.95 -7.00 -5.84
N ARG A 49 9.48 -7.85 -6.76
CA ARG A 49 8.32 -7.53 -7.60
C ARG A 49 7.07 -7.26 -6.77
N ILE A 50 6.78 -8.09 -5.77
CA ILE A 50 5.60 -7.93 -4.90
C ILE A 50 5.82 -6.78 -3.91
N ALA A 51 7.04 -6.66 -3.37
CA ALA A 51 7.41 -5.58 -2.45
C ALA A 51 7.34 -4.19 -3.08
N LEU A 52 7.35 -4.07 -4.41
CA LEU A 52 7.20 -2.79 -5.10
C LEU A 52 5.88 -2.07 -4.71
N ALA A 53 4.82 -2.80 -4.35
CA ALA A 53 3.59 -2.20 -3.82
C ALA A 53 3.83 -1.40 -2.52
N GLY A 54 4.77 -1.84 -1.68
CA GLY A 54 5.16 -1.17 -0.44
C GLY A 54 5.75 0.23 -0.65
N PHE A 55 6.26 0.54 -1.85
CA PHE A 55 6.75 1.87 -2.18
C PHE A 55 5.64 2.94 -2.21
N LEU A 56 4.36 2.56 -2.16
CA LEU A 56 3.25 3.50 -2.02
C LEU A 56 3.21 4.18 -0.64
N ILE A 57 3.68 3.51 0.41
CA ILE A 57 3.67 4.00 1.80
C ILE A 57 4.31 5.40 1.92
N PRO A 58 5.56 5.62 1.48
CA PRO A 58 6.21 6.92 1.63
C PRO A 58 5.48 8.03 0.86
N PHE A 59 4.84 7.75 -0.27
CA PHE A 59 4.06 8.74 -1.00
C PHE A 59 2.81 9.18 -0.24
N VAL A 60 2.13 8.26 0.45
CA VAL A 60 0.96 8.61 1.26
C VAL A 60 1.30 9.57 2.38
N PHE A 61 2.48 9.44 2.99
CA PHE A 61 2.93 10.37 4.02
C PHE A 61 3.16 11.79 3.50
N VAL A 62 3.55 11.92 2.22
CA VAL A 62 3.74 13.22 1.57
C VAL A 62 2.40 13.82 1.14
N TYR A 63 1.50 13.03 0.56
CA TYR A 63 0.20 13.51 0.08
C TYR A 63 -0.84 13.71 1.18
N HIS A 64 -0.76 12.93 2.27
CA HIS A 64 -1.68 12.98 3.40
C HIS A 64 -0.93 13.12 4.73
N PRO A 65 -0.24 14.26 4.96
CA PRO A 65 0.49 14.50 6.22
C PRO A 65 -0.44 14.43 7.45
N ALA A 66 -1.73 14.69 7.25
CA ALA A 66 -2.84 14.44 8.17
C ALA A 66 -2.79 13.07 8.90
N VAL A 67 -2.42 12.01 8.18
CA VAL A 67 -2.33 10.65 8.74
C VAL A 67 -1.22 10.55 9.79
N LEU A 68 -0.06 11.16 9.51
CA LEU A 68 1.09 11.19 10.41
C LEU A 68 0.74 11.87 11.74
N TYR A 69 0.02 12.99 11.68
CA TYR A 69 -0.31 13.77 12.87
C TYR A 69 -1.42 13.16 13.72
N LYS A 70 -2.41 12.47 13.13
CA LYS A 70 -3.38 11.70 13.93
C LYS A 70 -2.77 10.44 14.54
N LEU A 71 -1.75 9.84 13.93
CA LEU A 71 -1.02 8.73 14.54
C LEU A 71 -0.33 9.16 15.84
N GLN A 72 0.10 10.41 15.94
CA GLN A 72 0.65 10.98 17.17
C GLN A 72 -0.39 11.05 18.31
N VAL A 73 -1.67 11.26 18.02
CA VAL A 73 -2.76 11.17 19.02
C VAL A 73 -2.89 9.75 19.58
N LEU A 74 -2.67 8.73 18.74
CA LEU A 74 -2.63 7.34 19.18
C LEU A 74 -1.40 7.08 20.07
N PHE A 75 -0.23 7.64 19.76
CA PHE A 75 0.96 7.52 20.61
C PHE A 75 0.83 8.28 21.95
N GLN A 76 0.16 9.43 21.97
CA GLN A 76 -0.22 10.12 23.21
C GLN A 76 -1.12 9.26 24.10
N TRP A 77 -2.01 8.46 23.50
CA TRP A 77 -2.84 7.50 24.25
C TRP A 77 -2.00 6.39 24.92
N PHE A 78 -0.84 6.05 24.37
CA PHE A 78 0.12 5.11 24.98
C PHE A 78 1.00 5.75 26.09
N GLY A 79 0.76 7.01 26.45
CA GLY A 79 1.40 7.66 27.60
C GLY A 79 2.69 8.43 27.29
N GLU A 80 3.03 8.64 26.02
CA GLU A 80 4.15 9.51 25.63
C GLU A 80 3.74 10.98 25.56
N GLU A 81 4.61 11.88 26.04
CA GLU A 81 4.34 13.32 26.07
C GLU A 81 4.11 13.89 24.66
N ALA A 82 3.17 14.83 24.57
CA ALA A 82 2.84 15.54 23.35
C ALA A 82 4.03 16.36 22.83
N VAL A 83 4.75 15.85 21.83
CA VAL A 83 5.79 16.61 21.14
C VAL A 83 5.14 17.76 20.35
N SER A 84 5.07 18.93 20.98
CA SER A 84 4.54 20.17 20.41
C SER A 84 5.65 20.95 19.69
N SER A 85 5.93 20.59 18.44
CA SER A 85 6.86 21.35 17.59
C SER A 85 6.10 22.23 16.59
N ARG A 86 6.59 23.45 16.35
CA ARG A 86 6.00 24.47 15.46
C ARG A 86 5.89 24.07 13.97
N ALA A 87 6.41 22.91 13.59
CA ALA A 87 6.28 22.32 12.25
C ALA A 87 5.03 21.40 12.13
N MET A 88 4.17 21.36 13.14
CA MET A 88 2.99 20.51 13.21
C MET A 88 1.76 21.22 12.64
N ILE A 89 1.15 20.62 11.62
CA ILE A 89 -0.17 21.04 11.12
C ILE A 89 -1.20 20.68 12.19
N ASP A 90 -2.14 21.59 12.44
CA ASP A 90 -3.12 21.48 13.52
C ASP A 90 -4.01 20.22 13.35
N ILE A 91 -4.02 19.36 14.38
CA ILE A 91 -4.78 18.10 14.48
C ILE A 91 -6.29 18.32 14.24
N THR A 92 -6.76 19.53 14.46
CA THR A 92 -8.17 19.94 14.31
C THR A 92 -8.63 20.07 12.86
N THR A 93 -7.72 20.14 11.89
CA THR A 93 -8.06 20.33 10.47
C THR A 93 -8.52 19.04 9.77
N VAL A 94 -8.33 17.87 10.37
CA VAL A 94 -8.58 16.56 9.75
C VAL A 94 -9.69 15.82 10.49
N SER A 95 -10.79 15.53 9.81
CA SER A 95 -11.88 14.75 10.39
C SER A 95 -11.44 13.30 10.62
N TRP A 96 -11.99 12.63 11.64
CA TRP A 96 -11.85 11.18 11.79
C TRP A 96 -12.40 10.41 10.57
N GLY A 97 -13.37 11.00 9.86
CA GLY A 97 -13.86 10.48 8.59
C GLY A 97 -12.79 10.47 7.49
N ASP A 98 -11.98 11.53 7.40
CA ASP A 98 -10.91 11.63 6.40
C ASP A 98 -9.80 10.60 6.67
N LEU A 99 -9.43 10.43 7.94
CA LEU A 99 -8.49 9.37 8.34
C LEU A 99 -9.03 7.99 7.97
N GLY A 100 -10.29 7.70 8.31
CA GLY A 100 -10.93 6.43 7.98
C GLY A 100 -10.96 6.16 6.48
N TRP A 101 -11.28 7.18 5.68
CA TRP A 101 -11.23 7.10 4.22
C TRP A 101 -9.82 6.81 3.72
N ILE A 102 -8.79 7.52 4.20
CA ILE A 102 -7.41 7.32 3.76
C ILE A 102 -6.93 5.91 4.11
N VAL A 103 -7.25 5.38 5.29
CA VAL A 103 -6.89 4.00 5.67
C VAL A 103 -7.56 2.98 4.76
N VAL A 104 -8.85 3.15 4.46
CA VAL A 104 -9.60 2.27 3.55
C VAL A 104 -9.04 2.36 2.12
N ALA A 105 -8.89 3.57 1.59
CA ALA A 105 -8.37 3.82 0.26
C ALA A 105 -6.93 3.29 0.12
N PHE A 106 -6.09 3.48 1.15
CA PHE A 106 -4.72 2.97 1.17
C PHE A 106 -4.66 1.45 1.18
N THR A 107 -5.48 0.81 2.01
CA THR A 107 -5.56 -0.65 2.08
C THR A 107 -6.04 -1.24 0.76
N LEU A 108 -7.06 -0.61 0.15
CA LEU A 108 -7.57 -0.99 -1.16
C LEU A 108 -6.54 -0.78 -2.26
N ALA A 109 -5.86 0.36 -2.29
CA ALA A 109 -4.81 0.66 -3.26
C ALA A 109 -3.65 -0.32 -3.13
N MET A 110 -3.22 -0.62 -1.89
CA MET A 110 -2.17 -1.61 -1.62
C MET A 110 -2.59 -2.99 -2.13
N TRP A 111 -3.83 -3.43 -1.89
CA TRP A 111 -4.35 -4.69 -2.42
C TRP A 111 -4.33 -4.71 -3.95
N LEU A 112 -4.88 -3.68 -4.60
CA LEU A 112 -4.97 -3.61 -6.06
C LEU A 112 -3.58 -3.61 -6.71
N VAL A 113 -2.64 -2.86 -6.17
CA VAL A 113 -1.27 -2.77 -6.70
C VAL A 113 -0.48 -4.05 -6.41
N ALA A 114 -0.60 -4.62 -5.20
CA ALA A 114 0.04 -5.89 -4.86
C ALA A 114 -0.48 -7.04 -5.73
N SER A 115 -1.80 -7.15 -5.92
CA SER A 115 -2.40 -8.18 -6.78
C SER A 115 -2.04 -7.97 -8.26
N ALA A 116 -1.95 -6.72 -8.73
CA ALA A 116 -1.48 -6.41 -10.08
C ALA A 116 -0.03 -6.86 -10.32
N LEU A 117 0.86 -6.64 -9.34
CA LEU A 117 2.28 -7.00 -9.40
C LEU A 117 2.53 -8.49 -9.20
N ALA A 118 1.84 -9.13 -8.25
CA ALA A 118 1.87 -10.57 -8.05
C ALA A 118 1.26 -11.31 -9.25
N GLY A 119 0.30 -10.68 -9.93
CA GLY A 119 -0.40 -11.24 -11.07
C GLY A 119 -1.39 -12.35 -10.72
N PHE A 120 -1.66 -12.50 -9.41
CA PHE A 120 -2.52 -13.51 -8.84
C PHE A 120 -3.25 -12.89 -7.64
N ASP A 121 -4.54 -13.14 -7.53
CA ASP A 121 -5.34 -12.83 -6.34
C ASP A 121 -6.05 -14.11 -5.90
N ARG A 122 -7.25 -14.41 -6.42
CA ARG A 122 -7.86 -15.75 -6.27
C ARG A 122 -7.66 -16.63 -7.48
N ALA A 123 -7.40 -16.04 -8.65
CA ALA A 123 -6.74 -16.75 -9.73
C ALA A 123 -5.78 -15.86 -10.52
N ARG A 124 -5.29 -16.41 -11.63
CA ARG A 124 -4.39 -15.69 -12.54
C ARG A 124 -5.12 -14.52 -13.17
N LEU A 125 -4.66 -13.31 -12.85
CA LEU A 125 -5.17 -12.07 -13.43
C LEU A 125 -4.62 -11.90 -14.85
N GLY A 126 -5.49 -11.57 -15.81
CA GLY A 126 -5.07 -11.20 -17.16
C GLY A 126 -4.31 -9.87 -17.17
N THR A 127 -3.46 -9.65 -18.18
CA THR A 127 -2.61 -8.46 -18.29
C THR A 127 -3.42 -7.16 -18.26
N ALA A 128 -4.58 -7.13 -18.93
CA ALA A 128 -5.47 -5.97 -18.92
C ALA A 128 -6.04 -5.66 -17.52
N GLU A 129 -6.35 -6.69 -16.73
CA GLU A 129 -6.87 -6.51 -15.38
C GLU A 129 -5.78 -6.05 -14.42
N ARG A 130 -4.54 -6.53 -14.57
CA ARG A 130 -3.39 -6.04 -13.79
C ARG A 130 -3.15 -4.55 -14.04
N VAL A 131 -3.16 -4.13 -15.30
CA VAL A 131 -2.99 -2.71 -15.65
C VAL A 131 -4.14 -1.87 -15.09
N ALA A 132 -5.39 -2.33 -15.24
CA ALA A 132 -6.55 -1.65 -14.67
C ALA A 132 -6.44 -1.50 -13.14
N ARG A 133 -6.08 -2.57 -12.42
CA ARG A 133 -5.89 -2.53 -10.96
C ARG A 133 -4.76 -1.58 -10.55
N GLY A 134 -3.64 -1.58 -11.28
CA GLY A 134 -2.53 -0.66 -11.03
C GLY A 134 -2.94 0.81 -11.17
N ILE A 135 -3.63 1.15 -12.27
CA ILE A 135 -4.12 2.52 -12.52
C ILE A 135 -5.17 2.92 -11.48
N VAL A 136 -6.17 2.07 -11.23
CA VAL A 136 -7.25 2.34 -10.27
C VAL A 136 -6.70 2.49 -8.85
N GLY A 137 -5.74 1.65 -8.45
CA GLY A 137 -5.08 1.75 -7.15
C GLY A 137 -4.31 3.08 -6.98
N LEU A 138 -3.59 3.53 -8.00
CA LEU A 138 -2.90 4.83 -7.98
C LEU A 138 -3.87 6.01 -7.96
N VAL A 139 -4.97 5.94 -8.73
CA VAL A 139 -5.98 7.00 -8.77
C VAL A 139 -6.75 7.07 -7.44
N ALA A 140 -6.98 5.94 -6.77
CA ALA A 140 -7.64 5.90 -5.45
C ALA A 140 -6.83 6.62 -4.36
N LEU A 141 -5.50 6.76 -4.53
CA LEU A 141 -4.63 7.49 -3.61
C LEU A 141 -4.56 8.99 -3.87
N THR A 142 -5.24 9.49 -4.91
CA THR A 142 -5.27 10.92 -5.17
C THR A 142 -6.13 11.62 -4.11
N PRO A 143 -5.69 12.79 -3.58
CA PRO A 143 -6.45 13.52 -2.57
C PRO A 143 -7.76 14.14 -3.11
N GLN A 144 -8.03 14.01 -4.41
CA GLN A 144 -9.24 14.52 -5.04
C GLN A 144 -10.41 13.55 -4.83
N MET A 145 -11.29 13.85 -3.87
CA MET A 145 -12.45 13.00 -3.53
C MET A 145 -13.34 12.66 -4.74
N GLY A 146 -13.49 13.56 -5.71
CA GLY A 146 -14.25 13.32 -6.94
C GLY A 146 -13.68 12.22 -7.84
N LEU A 147 -12.39 11.90 -7.71
CA LEU A 147 -11.72 10.81 -8.44
C LEU A 147 -11.45 9.60 -7.54
N ALA A 148 -11.09 9.83 -6.28
CA ALA A 148 -10.75 8.78 -5.33
C ALA A 148 -11.94 7.86 -5.01
N VAL A 149 -13.14 8.44 -4.79
CA VAL A 149 -14.36 7.67 -4.47
C VAL A 149 -14.79 6.75 -5.62
N PRO A 150 -14.95 7.24 -6.87
CA PRO A 150 -15.28 6.35 -7.98
C PRO A 150 -14.17 5.35 -8.27
N ALA A 151 -12.88 5.73 -8.13
CA ALA A 151 -11.79 4.78 -8.29
C ALA A 151 -11.84 3.65 -7.25
N ALA A 152 -12.10 3.96 -5.98
CA ALA A 152 -12.28 2.95 -4.95
C ALA A 152 -13.47 2.04 -5.26
N ALA A 153 -14.61 2.59 -5.70
CA ALA A 153 -15.78 1.81 -6.09
C ALA A 153 -15.49 0.87 -7.28
N ILE A 154 -14.78 1.35 -8.30
CA ILE A 154 -14.33 0.54 -9.44
C ILE A 154 -13.35 -0.55 -8.97
N GLY A 155 -12.43 -0.21 -8.07
CA GLY A 155 -11.49 -1.15 -7.48
C GLY A 155 -12.19 -2.30 -6.76
N ILE A 156 -13.18 -1.98 -5.92
CA ILE A 156 -14.03 -2.96 -5.25
C ILE A 156 -14.77 -3.81 -6.30
N LEU A 157 -15.38 -3.18 -7.31
CA LEU A 157 -16.10 -3.91 -8.36
C LEU A 157 -15.20 -4.90 -9.12
N LEU A 158 -13.96 -4.53 -9.43
CA LEU A 158 -13.00 -5.42 -10.08
C LEU A 158 -12.70 -6.66 -9.23
N ILE A 159 -12.50 -6.47 -7.92
CA ILE A 159 -12.28 -7.56 -6.97
C ILE A 159 -13.52 -8.47 -6.89
N PHE A 160 -14.72 -7.89 -6.74
CA PHE A 160 -15.96 -8.66 -6.67
C PHE A 160 -16.27 -9.40 -7.97
N ARG A 161 -16.00 -8.80 -9.13
CA ARG A 161 -16.16 -9.43 -10.44
C ARG A 161 -15.25 -10.66 -10.55
N GLU A 162 -13.99 -10.54 -10.13
CA GLU A 162 -13.05 -11.67 -10.10
C GLU A 162 -13.60 -12.79 -9.18
N TRP A 163 -14.03 -12.44 -7.97
CA TRP A 163 -14.58 -13.42 -7.03
C TRP A 163 -15.84 -14.11 -7.56
N ALA A 164 -16.72 -13.37 -8.23
CA ALA A 164 -17.92 -13.93 -8.85
C ALA A 164 -17.58 -14.86 -10.03
N ALA A 165 -16.64 -14.46 -10.89
CA ALA A 165 -16.17 -15.28 -12.01
C ALA A 165 -15.58 -16.62 -11.54
N HIS A 166 -14.81 -16.61 -10.43
CA HIS A 166 -14.24 -17.84 -9.88
C HIS A 166 -15.25 -18.77 -9.22
N ARG A 167 -16.29 -18.23 -8.57
CA ARG A 167 -17.36 -19.06 -7.99
C ARG A 167 -18.13 -19.84 -9.07
N LEU A 168 -18.24 -19.28 -10.28
CA LEU A 168 -18.92 -19.94 -11.40
C LEU A 168 -18.06 -21.06 -12.01
N THR A 169 -16.75 -20.85 -12.15
CA THR A 169 -15.84 -21.89 -12.66
C THR A 169 -15.62 -23.04 -11.67
N ALA A 170 -15.59 -22.76 -10.35
CA ALA A 170 -15.41 -23.77 -9.31
C ALA A 170 -16.62 -24.70 -9.13
N ARG A 171 -17.81 -24.30 -9.60
CA ARG A 171 -19.02 -25.14 -9.62
C ARG A 171 -19.14 -26.01 -10.89
N ALA A 172 -18.28 -25.80 -11.88
CA ALA A 172 -18.35 -26.46 -13.18
C ALA A 172 -17.41 -27.68 -13.31
N THR A 173 -16.60 -27.97 -12.30
CA THR A 173 -15.79 -29.19 -12.23
C THR A 173 -16.48 -30.21 -11.32
N PRO A 174 -16.94 -31.36 -11.84
CA PRO A 174 -17.56 -32.43 -11.04
C PRO A 174 -16.56 -33.13 -10.11
#